data_AF-M2R735-F1
#
_entry.id   AF-M2R735-F1
#
_cell.length_a   1.000
_cell.length_b   1.000
_cell.length_c   1.000
_cell.angle_alpha   90.00
_cell.angle_beta   90.00
_cell.angle_gamma   90.00
#
_symmetry.space_group_name_H-M   'P 1'
#
loop_
_entity.id
_entity.type
_entity.pdbx_description
1 polymer ?
#
loop_
_entity_poly.entity_id
_entity_poly.type
_entity_poly.pdbx_seq_one_letter_code
_entity_poly.pdbx_strand_id
1 'polypeptide(L)'
;MHVDGCPLAEMHDLPSELGHLLHVLYSGRGALKYERVDFAPLTATIRMAHKYQVHDLLTDALVLLRTYFTDNLEVLQKAYSAGGSFALKRPTDAEAITVVALARLTDTEMLLPVALYTCFQLDARSLLRGAALPDGANVSLSPDDLLRSKTNPRTQGSYVQSGKEFALFRPRAGFYEDIFGKGILCAQCVVKLRKSHDEEITRAWKKLPGTMGLKVPNWCGGREGNPP
;
A
#
# COMPACT_ATOMS: atom_id res chain seq x y z
N MET A 1 40.17 13.88 0.12
CA MET A 1 39.99 14.92 1.16
C MET A 1 39.93 14.23 2.51
N HIS A 2 40.39 14.87 3.59
CA HIS A 2 40.34 14.31 4.95
C HIS A 2 39.68 15.33 5.89
N VAL A 3 38.90 14.85 6.85
CA VAL A 3 38.36 15.65 7.96
C VAL A 3 38.90 15.02 9.25
N ASP A 4 39.61 15.79 10.06
CA ASP A 4 40.24 15.33 11.32
C ASP A 4 41.06 14.03 11.17
N GLY A 5 41.77 13.90 10.04
CA GLY A 5 42.60 12.73 9.73
C GLY A 5 41.83 11.50 9.23
N CYS A 6 40.49 11.55 9.15
CA CYS A 6 39.67 10.49 8.60
C CYS A 6 39.44 10.68 7.09
N PRO A 7 39.46 9.61 6.27
CA PRO A 7 39.17 9.70 4.84
C PRO A 7 37.72 10.17 4.62
N LEU A 8 37.56 11.23 3.83
CA LEU A 8 36.25 11.74 3.47
C LEU A 8 35.68 10.94 2.29
N ALA A 9 34.55 10.28 2.49
CA ALA A 9 33.77 9.65 1.43
C ALA A 9 32.70 10.63 0.94
N GLU A 10 32.74 10.98 -0.34
CA GLU A 10 31.70 11.78 -0.98
C GLU A 10 30.49 10.89 -1.29
N MET A 11 29.30 11.33 -0.89
CA MET A 11 28.04 10.61 -1.13
C MET A 11 27.10 11.53 -1.91
N HIS A 12 26.53 11.01 -3.00
CA HIS A 12 25.58 11.74 -3.83
C HIS A 12 24.11 11.56 -3.38
N ASP A 13 23.90 10.90 -2.24
CA ASP A 13 22.58 10.70 -1.67
C ASP A 13 22.07 11.95 -0.98
N LEU A 14 20.76 12.03 -0.87
CA LEU A 14 20.11 13.10 -0.16
C LEU A 14 20.39 12.97 1.33
N PRO A 15 20.84 14.07 2.00
CA PRO A 15 21.17 14.04 3.41
C PRO A 15 20.03 13.51 4.29
N SER A 16 18.78 13.82 3.94
CA SER A 16 17.60 13.32 4.65
C SER A 16 17.40 11.82 4.51
N GLU A 17 17.64 11.23 3.34
CA GLU A 17 17.47 9.79 3.14
C GLU A 17 18.57 8.99 3.81
N LEU A 18 19.81 9.43 3.60
CA LEU A 18 20.97 8.82 4.22
C LEU A 18 20.90 8.96 5.75
N GLY A 19 20.43 10.09 6.26
CA GLY A 19 20.19 10.31 7.68
C GLY A 19 19.24 9.28 8.29
N HIS A 20 18.17 8.90 7.61
CA HIS A 20 17.27 7.83 8.08
C HIS A 20 17.98 6.47 8.15
N LEU A 21 18.75 6.12 7.11
CA LEU A 21 19.52 4.87 7.10
C LEU A 21 20.51 4.83 8.27
N LEU A 22 21.32 5.88 8.42
CA LEU A 22 22.32 5.97 9.48
C LEU A 22 21.69 5.95 10.87
N HIS A 23 20.53 6.61 11.04
CA HIS A 23 19.80 6.59 12.29
C HIS A 23 19.36 5.17 12.67
N VAL A 24 18.79 4.40 11.73
CA VAL A 24 18.37 3.02 12.02
C VAL A 24 19.56 2.10 12.28
N LEU A 25 20.67 2.28 11.56
CA LEU A 25 21.90 1.50 11.79
C LEU A 25 22.52 1.79 13.16
N TYR A 26 22.50 3.05 13.61
CA TYR A 26 23.07 3.46 14.89
C TYR A 26 22.17 3.14 16.08
N SER A 27 20.88 3.46 15.98
CA SER A 27 19.89 3.24 17.04
C SER A 27 19.34 1.81 17.08
N GLY A 28 19.69 0.99 16.10
CA GLY A 28 19.24 -0.39 15.94
C GLY A 28 17.82 -0.49 15.39
N ARG A 29 17.40 -1.74 15.11
CA ARG A 29 16.11 -2.07 14.46
C ARG A 29 14.86 -1.61 15.25
N GLY A 30 15.02 -1.24 16.52
CA GLY A 30 13.96 -0.61 17.31
C GLY A 30 13.50 0.73 16.73
N ALA A 31 14.35 1.43 15.97
CA ALA A 31 14.00 2.68 15.28
C ALA A 31 12.87 2.50 14.25
N LEU A 32 12.71 1.30 13.68
CA LEU A 32 11.58 0.97 12.80
C LEU A 32 10.32 0.51 13.55
N LYS A 33 10.42 0.25 14.85
CA LYS A 33 9.34 -0.31 15.68
C LYS A 33 8.57 0.74 16.47
N TYR A 34 9.05 1.98 16.52
CA TYR A 34 8.31 3.06 17.18
C TYR A 34 6.98 3.29 16.44
N GLU A 35 5.90 3.26 17.22
CA GLU A 35 4.52 3.35 16.77
C GLU A 35 4.35 4.46 15.71
N ARG A 36 3.83 4.07 14.54
CA ARG A 36 3.66 4.93 13.35
C ARG A 36 4.98 5.44 12.77
N VAL A 37 5.76 4.56 12.16
CA VAL A 37 6.78 5.03 11.21
C VAL A 37 6.07 5.75 10.08
N ASP A 38 6.30 7.05 9.98
CA ASP A 38 5.84 7.84 8.85
C ASP A 38 6.33 7.22 7.54
N PHE A 39 5.48 7.29 6.52
CA PHE A 39 5.74 6.62 5.26
C PHE A 39 7.03 7.13 4.58
N ALA A 40 7.36 8.41 4.74
CA ALA A 40 8.58 9.00 4.18
C ALA A 40 9.86 8.36 4.74
N PRO A 41 10.11 8.31 6.07
CA PRO A 41 11.22 7.56 6.66
C PRO A 41 11.30 6.10 6.22
N LEU A 42 10.15 5.40 6.17
CA LEU A 42 10.10 4.00 5.77
C LEU A 42 10.57 3.81 4.32
N THR A 43 10.03 4.59 3.40
CA THR A 43 10.40 4.47 1.98
C THR A 43 11.83 4.90 1.68
N ALA A 44 12.34 5.93 2.39
CA ALA A 44 13.74 6.31 2.33
C ALA A 44 14.64 5.17 2.82
N THR A 45 14.27 4.53 3.94
CA THR A 45 15.00 3.37 4.48
C THR A 45 15.04 2.22 3.47
N ILE A 46 13.92 1.90 2.80
CA ILE A 46 13.88 0.85 1.78
C ILE A 46 14.82 1.18 0.61
N ARG A 47 14.74 2.41 0.06
CA ARG A 47 15.61 2.84 -1.05
C ARG A 47 17.10 2.73 -0.69
N MET A 48 17.47 3.26 0.48
CA MET A 48 18.85 3.28 0.93
C MET A 48 19.36 1.89 1.33
N ALA A 49 18.56 1.10 2.04
CA ALA A 49 18.93 -0.28 2.38
C ALA A 49 19.11 -1.14 1.13
N HIS A 50 18.28 -0.94 0.10
CA HIS A 50 18.46 -1.59 -1.21
C HIS A 50 19.74 -1.11 -1.91
N LYS A 51 19.94 0.21 -2.04
CA LYS A 51 21.12 0.80 -2.71
C LYS A 51 22.43 0.35 -2.07
N TYR A 52 22.49 0.33 -0.74
CA TYR A 52 23.66 -0.03 0.05
C TYR A 52 23.71 -1.51 0.46
N GLN A 53 22.80 -2.34 -0.06
CA GLN A 53 22.78 -3.78 0.17
C GLN A 53 22.72 -4.19 1.65
N VAL A 54 21.99 -3.43 2.46
CA VAL A 54 21.69 -3.73 3.86
C VAL A 54 20.47 -4.67 3.92
N HIS A 55 20.66 -5.91 3.49
CA HIS A 55 19.60 -6.91 3.24
C HIS A 55 18.63 -7.13 4.40
N ASP A 56 19.18 -7.24 5.60
CA ASP A 56 18.40 -7.45 6.81
C ASP A 56 17.44 -6.30 7.12
N LEU A 57 17.92 -5.07 6.96
CA LEU A 57 17.14 -3.87 7.17
C LEU A 57 16.09 -3.70 6.08
N LEU A 58 16.46 -4.00 4.83
CA LEU A 58 15.52 -4.03 3.70
C LEU A 58 14.38 -5.01 3.98
N THR A 59 14.69 -6.20 4.48
CA THR A 59 13.70 -7.23 4.83
C THR A 59 12.72 -6.71 5.89
N ASP A 60 13.24 -6.16 6.99
CA ASP A 60 12.40 -5.62 8.07
C ASP A 60 11.50 -4.47 7.59
N ALA A 61 12.05 -3.57 6.78
CA ALA A 61 11.31 -2.44 6.23
C ALA A 61 10.21 -2.89 5.25
N LEU A 62 10.46 -3.90 4.42
CA LEU A 62 9.44 -4.48 3.53
C LEU A 62 8.34 -5.21 4.32
N VAL A 63 8.68 -5.89 5.41
CA VAL A 63 7.69 -6.49 6.33
C VAL A 63 6.76 -5.42 6.89
N LEU A 64 7.32 -4.28 7.31
CA LEU A 64 6.52 -3.15 7.79
C LEU A 64 5.66 -2.56 6.67
N LEU A 65 6.21 -2.37 5.46
CA LEU A 65 5.45 -1.85 4.32
C LEU A 65 4.27 -2.76 3.94
N ARG A 66 4.42 -4.08 4.07
CA ARG A 66 3.35 -5.07 3.83
C ARG A 66 2.18 -4.92 4.79
N THR A 67 2.35 -4.29 5.96
CA THR A 67 1.22 -3.99 6.86
C THR A 67 0.26 -2.97 6.25
N TYR A 68 0.75 -2.08 5.37
CA TYR A 68 -0.06 -1.13 4.60
C TYR A 68 -0.56 -1.75 3.28
N PHE A 69 0.29 -2.52 2.60
CA PHE A 69 0.02 -3.14 1.29
C PHE A 69 0.06 -4.66 1.40
N THR A 70 -0.99 -5.20 2.02
CA THR A 70 -1.07 -6.61 2.43
C THR A 70 -1.70 -7.53 1.36
N ASP A 71 -1.35 -8.80 1.38
CA ASP A 71 -2.01 -9.90 0.66
C ASP A 71 -3.11 -10.60 1.48
N ASN A 72 -3.34 -10.14 2.72
CA ASN A 72 -4.39 -10.63 3.61
C ASN A 72 -5.61 -9.68 3.63
N LEU A 73 -6.75 -10.17 3.14
CA LEU A 73 -7.99 -9.40 3.06
C LEU A 73 -8.52 -8.98 4.42
N GLU A 74 -8.38 -9.80 5.46
CA GLU A 74 -8.87 -9.47 6.80
C GLU A 74 -8.06 -8.35 7.44
N VAL A 75 -6.73 -8.39 7.28
CA VAL A 75 -5.83 -7.32 7.73
C VAL A 75 -6.22 -6.02 7.05
N LEU A 76 -6.47 -6.07 5.73
CA LEU A 76 -6.95 -4.94 4.97
C LEU A 76 -8.32 -4.45 5.51
N GLN A 77 -9.33 -5.30 5.59
CA GLN A 77 -10.67 -4.91 6.05
C GLN A 77 -10.66 -4.31 7.46
N LYS A 78 -9.82 -4.84 8.37
CA LYS A 78 -9.62 -4.28 9.71
C LYS A 78 -9.03 -2.87 9.64
N ALA A 79 -7.99 -2.66 8.84
CA ALA A 79 -7.35 -1.36 8.65
C ALA A 79 -8.31 -0.29 8.11
N TYR A 80 -9.31 -0.69 7.31
CA TYR A 80 -10.29 0.22 6.70
C TYR A 80 -11.67 0.20 7.38
N SER A 81 -11.82 -0.43 8.55
CA SER A 81 -13.08 -0.45 9.30
C SER A 81 -13.26 0.83 10.13
N ALA A 82 -14.50 1.34 10.24
CA ALA A 82 -14.79 2.48 11.10
C ALA A 82 -14.55 2.06 12.56
N GLY A 83 -13.55 2.65 13.22
CA GLY A 83 -13.14 2.26 14.57
C GLY A 83 -12.02 1.21 14.65
N GLY A 84 -11.36 0.88 13.53
CA GLY A 84 -10.16 0.05 13.56
C GLY A 84 -9.08 0.65 14.46
N SER A 85 -8.77 -0.02 15.57
CA SER A 85 -7.81 0.41 16.60
C SER A 85 -6.34 0.41 16.16
N PHE A 86 -6.03 0.42 14.86
CA PHE A 86 -4.66 0.25 14.39
C PHE A 86 -4.05 1.54 13.83
N ALA A 87 -2.78 1.72 14.16
CA ALA A 87 -1.97 2.89 13.93
C ALA A 87 -1.73 3.27 12.45
N LEU A 88 -2.26 2.53 11.48
CA LEU A 88 -1.94 2.66 10.05
C LEU A 88 -3.02 3.51 9.34
N LYS A 89 -2.66 4.75 8.99
CA LYS A 89 -3.49 5.62 8.15
C LYS A 89 -3.63 4.99 6.75
N ARG A 90 -4.78 5.17 6.10
CA ARG A 90 -4.94 4.88 4.67
C ARG A 90 -3.80 5.56 3.89
N PRO A 91 -3.05 4.83 3.05
CA PRO A 91 -2.01 5.44 2.24
C PRO A 91 -2.59 6.54 1.36
N THR A 92 -1.87 7.66 1.26
CA THR A 92 -2.19 8.72 0.31
C THR A 92 -1.92 8.27 -1.12
N ASP A 93 -2.46 9.01 -2.08
CA ASP A 93 -2.28 8.75 -3.51
C ASP A 93 -0.80 8.72 -3.90
N ALA A 94 -0.01 9.64 -3.34
CA ALA A 94 1.43 9.72 -3.55
C ALA A 94 2.17 8.50 -2.97
N GLU A 95 1.73 8.01 -1.81
CA GLU A 95 2.31 6.85 -1.14
C GLU A 95 2.03 5.57 -1.92
N ALA A 96 0.83 5.41 -2.48
CA ALA A 96 0.50 4.27 -3.33
C ALA A 96 1.37 4.20 -4.59
N ILE A 97 1.56 5.32 -5.29
CA ILE A 97 2.45 5.42 -6.45
C ILE A 97 3.90 5.09 -6.06
N THR A 98 4.34 5.62 -4.92
CA THR A 98 5.68 5.35 -4.37
C THR A 98 5.87 3.85 -4.08
N VAL A 99 4.87 3.16 -3.50
CA VAL A 99 4.97 1.71 -3.26
C VAL A 99 5.07 0.92 -4.56
N VAL A 100 4.36 1.30 -5.62
CA VAL A 100 4.51 0.60 -6.90
C VAL A 100 5.96 0.69 -7.37
N ALA A 101 6.55 1.88 -7.32
CA ALA A 101 7.95 2.05 -7.71
C ALA A 101 8.91 1.26 -6.81
N LEU A 102 8.69 1.24 -5.49
CA LEU A 102 9.50 0.44 -4.57
C LEU A 102 9.37 -1.06 -4.83
N ALA A 103 8.15 -1.55 -5.03
CA ALA A 103 7.89 -2.95 -5.31
C ALA A 103 8.59 -3.42 -6.59
N ARG A 104 8.70 -2.54 -7.60
CA ARG A 104 9.50 -2.79 -8.81
C ARG A 104 11.00 -2.69 -8.54
N LEU A 105 11.44 -1.72 -7.74
CA LEU A 105 12.85 -1.52 -7.39
C LEU A 105 13.43 -2.72 -6.62
N THR A 106 12.64 -3.31 -5.71
CA THR A 106 13.07 -4.37 -4.80
C THR A 106 12.53 -5.76 -5.19
N ASP A 107 12.01 -5.91 -6.41
CA ASP A 107 11.40 -7.15 -6.93
C ASP A 107 10.37 -7.79 -5.96
N THR A 108 9.63 -6.95 -5.24
CA THR A 108 8.67 -7.37 -4.21
C THR A 108 7.25 -7.36 -4.76
N GLU A 109 6.97 -8.25 -5.71
CA GLU A 109 5.73 -8.27 -6.50
C GLU A 109 4.44 -8.37 -5.67
N MET A 110 4.51 -8.93 -4.46
CA MET A 110 3.36 -9.09 -3.60
C MET A 110 2.70 -7.79 -3.15
N LEU A 111 3.43 -6.67 -3.16
CA LEU A 111 2.91 -5.35 -2.81
C LEU A 111 2.09 -4.74 -3.96
N LEU A 112 2.34 -5.18 -5.20
CA LEU A 112 1.80 -4.58 -6.41
C LEU A 112 0.26 -4.60 -6.49
N PRO A 113 -0.45 -5.70 -6.16
CA PRO A 113 -1.89 -5.73 -6.39
C PRO A 113 -2.65 -4.69 -5.56
N VAL A 114 -2.31 -4.51 -4.28
CA VAL A 114 -2.94 -3.48 -3.46
C VAL A 114 -2.51 -2.08 -3.87
N ALA A 115 -1.23 -1.89 -4.18
CA ALA A 115 -0.69 -0.59 -4.56
C ALA A 115 -1.28 -0.10 -5.89
N LEU A 116 -1.27 -0.95 -6.92
CA LEU A 116 -1.86 -0.64 -8.22
C LEU A 116 -3.37 -0.47 -8.15
N TYR A 117 -4.08 -1.30 -7.37
CA TYR A 117 -5.51 -1.08 -7.18
C TYR A 117 -5.80 0.30 -6.61
N THR A 118 -5.01 0.72 -5.61
CA THR A 118 -5.15 2.04 -4.99
C THR A 118 -4.87 3.15 -5.99
N CYS A 119 -3.80 3.01 -6.79
CA CYS A 119 -3.49 3.93 -7.88
C CYS A 119 -4.63 4.02 -8.91
N PHE A 120 -5.28 2.91 -9.25
CA PHE A 120 -6.34 2.89 -10.26
C PHE A 120 -7.67 3.49 -9.78
N GLN A 121 -7.76 3.91 -8.51
CA GLN A 121 -8.88 4.74 -8.03
C GLN A 121 -8.66 6.24 -8.26
N LEU A 122 -7.46 6.63 -8.69
CA LEU A 122 -7.10 8.02 -8.93
C LEU A 122 -7.60 8.48 -10.30
N ASP A 123 -7.81 9.78 -10.45
CA ASP A 123 -8.08 10.36 -11.75
C ASP A 123 -6.83 10.31 -12.65
N ALA A 124 -7.04 10.38 -13.97
CA ALA A 124 -5.97 10.27 -14.95
C ALA A 124 -4.87 11.32 -14.76
N ARG A 125 -5.20 12.54 -14.30
CA ARG A 125 -4.22 13.60 -14.11
C ARG A 125 -3.31 13.30 -12.92
N SER A 126 -3.87 12.77 -11.83
CA SER A 126 -3.10 12.35 -10.65
C SER A 126 -2.19 11.17 -10.96
N LEU A 127 -2.67 10.17 -11.73
CA LEU A 127 -1.87 9.04 -12.20
C LEU A 127 -0.68 9.47 -13.07
N LEU A 128 -0.91 10.38 -14.02
CA LEU A 128 0.13 10.86 -14.93
C LEU A 128 1.11 11.81 -14.25
N ARG A 129 0.65 12.61 -13.29
CA ARG A 129 1.51 13.53 -12.54
C ARG A 129 2.55 12.78 -11.71
N GLY A 130 2.18 11.64 -11.14
CA GLY A 130 3.04 10.92 -10.22
C GLY A 130 3.06 11.52 -8.80
N ALA A 131 4.03 11.08 -8.01
CA ALA A 131 4.22 11.43 -6.61
C ALA A 131 5.55 12.18 -6.41
N ALA A 132 5.47 13.38 -5.86
CA ALA A 132 6.66 14.11 -5.41
C ALA A 132 7.24 13.44 -4.16
N LEU A 133 8.53 13.12 -4.22
CA LEU A 133 9.32 12.64 -3.10
C LEU A 133 9.83 13.83 -2.27
N PRO A 134 10.27 13.60 -1.01
CA PRO A 134 10.75 14.67 -0.12
C PRO A 134 11.94 15.48 -0.65
N ASP A 135 12.69 14.92 -1.59
CA ASP A 135 13.84 15.52 -2.27
C ASP A 135 13.48 16.36 -3.51
N GLY A 136 12.19 16.45 -3.84
CA GLY A 136 11.70 17.10 -5.05
C GLY A 136 11.76 16.24 -6.31
N ALA A 137 12.30 15.01 -6.23
CA ALA A 137 12.19 14.05 -7.31
C ALA A 137 10.73 13.62 -7.48
N ASN A 138 10.37 13.17 -8.68
CA ASN A 138 9.00 12.73 -8.98
C ASN A 138 9.01 11.26 -9.38
N VAL A 139 8.17 10.46 -8.72
CA VAL A 139 7.97 9.05 -9.01
C VAL A 139 6.69 8.89 -9.82
N SER A 140 6.82 8.33 -11.02
CA SER A 140 5.69 7.99 -11.88
C SER A 140 5.51 6.49 -12.00
N LEU A 141 4.30 6.05 -12.31
CA LEU A 141 4.07 4.66 -12.72
C LEU A 141 4.81 4.36 -14.03
N SER A 142 5.21 3.10 -14.19
CA SER A 142 5.79 2.63 -15.45
C SER A 142 4.77 2.74 -16.59
N PRO A 143 5.20 2.86 -17.86
CA PRO A 143 4.30 2.80 -19.00
C PRO A 143 3.41 1.55 -18.99
N ASP A 144 3.94 0.40 -18.58
CA ASP A 144 3.20 -0.85 -18.46
C ASP A 144 2.11 -0.77 -17.39
N ASP A 145 2.40 -0.19 -16.23
CA ASP A 145 1.42 -0.03 -15.15
C ASP A 145 0.34 1.00 -15.52
N LEU A 146 0.70 2.04 -16.29
CA LEU A 146 -0.28 2.97 -16.88
C LEU A 146 -1.17 2.27 -17.92
N LEU A 147 -0.63 1.36 -18.73
CA LEU A 147 -1.44 0.56 -19.67
C LEU A 147 -2.39 -0.38 -18.92
N ARG A 148 -1.92 -1.03 -17.83
CA ARG A 148 -2.76 -1.85 -16.94
C ARG A 148 -3.93 -1.06 -16.36
N SER A 149 -3.72 0.22 -16.06
CA SER A 149 -4.79 1.11 -15.60
C SER A 149 -5.92 1.26 -16.62
N LYS A 150 -5.62 1.21 -17.93
CA LYS A 150 -6.60 1.37 -19.01
C LYS A 150 -7.34 0.07 -19.34
N THR A 151 -6.73 -1.08 -19.09
CA THR A 151 -7.33 -2.39 -19.35
C THR A 151 -8.14 -2.92 -18.18
N ASN A 152 -8.08 -2.25 -17.02
CA ASN A 152 -8.86 -2.64 -15.86
C ASN A 152 -10.37 -2.42 -16.13
N PRO A 153 -11.22 -3.45 -16.08
CA PRO A 153 -12.65 -3.30 -16.36
C PRO A 153 -13.35 -2.27 -15.45
N ARG A 154 -12.80 -2.01 -14.25
CA ARG A 154 -13.34 -0.99 -13.32
C ARG A 154 -13.01 0.44 -13.72
N THR A 155 -11.95 0.69 -14.49
CA THR A 155 -11.61 2.03 -15.01
C THR A 155 -12.23 2.27 -16.38
N GLN A 156 -12.53 1.22 -17.15
CA GLN A 156 -13.27 1.30 -18.42
C GLN A 156 -14.78 1.49 -18.23
N GLY A 157 -15.32 1.11 -17.07
CA GLY A 157 -16.71 1.36 -16.71
C GLY A 157 -16.88 2.80 -16.19
N SER A 158 -17.79 3.54 -16.81
CA SER A 158 -18.40 4.81 -16.38
C SER A 158 -19.14 4.73 -15.02
N TYR A 159 -18.64 3.96 -14.06
CA TYR A 159 -19.18 3.80 -12.71
C TYR A 159 -18.44 4.68 -11.69
N VAL A 160 -18.38 5.98 -11.98
CA VAL A 160 -18.56 7.00 -10.94
C VAL A 160 -20.06 7.33 -10.93
N GLN A 161 -20.90 6.33 -10.65
CA GLN A 161 -22.27 6.60 -10.21
C GLN A 161 -22.23 6.60 -8.69
N SER A 162 -22.48 7.77 -8.09
CA SER A 162 -22.74 7.89 -6.66
C SER A 162 -23.73 6.79 -6.24
N GLY A 163 -23.32 5.92 -5.32
CA GLY A 163 -24.20 4.92 -4.70
C GLY A 163 -24.03 3.45 -5.11
N LYS A 164 -23.03 3.06 -5.91
CA LYS A 164 -22.70 1.63 -6.17
C LYS A 164 -21.26 1.26 -5.81
N GLU A 165 -20.79 1.73 -4.66
CA GLU A 165 -19.39 1.69 -4.23
C GLU A 165 -18.99 0.34 -3.61
N PHE A 166 -18.81 -0.67 -4.45
CA PHE A 166 -18.12 -1.91 -4.10
C PHE A 166 -16.59 -1.76 -4.18
N ALA A 167 -16.07 -0.67 -3.63
CA ALA A 167 -14.63 -0.51 -3.52
C ALA A 167 -14.12 -1.49 -2.46
N LEU A 168 -13.11 -2.29 -2.83
CA LEU A 168 -12.40 -3.21 -1.93
C LEU A 168 -11.97 -2.53 -0.60
N PHE A 169 -11.77 -1.20 -0.62
CA PHE A 169 -11.14 -0.39 0.42
C PHE A 169 -12.06 0.62 1.12
N ARG A 170 -13.38 0.63 0.85
CA ARG A 170 -14.28 1.60 1.49
C ARG A 170 -14.73 1.10 2.89
N PRO A 171 -14.66 1.93 3.94
CA PRO A 171 -15.27 1.62 5.24
C PRO A 171 -16.78 1.39 5.10
N ARG A 172 -17.26 0.22 5.51
CA ARG A 172 -18.63 -0.22 5.23
C ARG A 172 -19.62 -0.02 6.37
N ALA A 173 -19.14 0.24 7.58
CA ALA A 173 -19.99 0.37 8.77
C ALA A 173 -21.07 1.45 8.57
N GLY A 174 -20.67 2.64 8.09
CA GLY A 174 -21.60 3.74 7.85
C GLY A 174 -22.62 3.49 6.73
N PHE A 175 -22.32 2.62 5.75
CA PHE A 175 -23.26 2.33 4.65
C PHE A 175 -24.48 1.53 5.13
N TYR A 176 -24.23 0.47 5.93
CA TYR A 176 -25.32 -0.36 6.44
C TYR A 176 -26.12 0.35 7.53
N GLU A 177 -25.45 1.13 8.38
CA GLU A 177 -26.10 1.99 9.38
C GLU A 177 -26.99 3.05 8.73
N ASP A 178 -26.55 3.67 7.62
CA ASP A 178 -27.34 4.65 6.89
C ASP A 178 -28.60 4.03 6.26
N ILE A 179 -28.47 2.87 5.59
CA ILE A 179 -29.62 2.16 4.99
C ILE A 179 -30.60 1.67 6.06
N PHE A 180 -30.09 1.12 7.17
CA PHE A 180 -30.91 0.66 8.29
C PHE A 180 -31.58 1.83 9.01
N GLY A 181 -30.83 2.89 9.31
CA GLY A 181 -31.32 4.10 9.98
C GLY A 181 -32.36 4.86 9.17
N LYS A 182 -32.31 4.77 7.83
CA LYS A 182 -33.34 5.29 6.91
C LYS A 182 -34.56 4.38 6.77
N GLY A 183 -34.59 3.22 7.43
CA GLY A 183 -35.69 2.25 7.36
C GLY A 183 -35.85 1.58 6.00
N ILE A 184 -34.82 1.62 5.14
CA ILE A 184 -34.89 1.08 3.77
C ILE A 184 -34.90 -0.46 3.79
N LEU A 185 -34.18 -1.08 4.74
CA LEU A 185 -34.09 -2.53 4.89
C LEU A 185 -34.31 -2.95 6.35
N CYS A 186 -34.96 -4.10 6.54
CA CYS A 186 -35.07 -4.72 7.86
C CYS A 186 -33.74 -5.34 8.31
N ALA A 187 -33.61 -5.62 9.62
CA ALA A 187 -32.37 -6.17 10.21
C ALA A 187 -31.87 -7.45 9.51
N GLN A 188 -32.77 -8.38 9.16
CA GLN A 188 -32.42 -9.62 8.46
C GLN A 188 -31.89 -9.37 7.04
N CYS A 189 -32.46 -8.38 6.33
CA CYS A 189 -31.99 -8.00 5.00
C CYS A 189 -30.59 -7.37 5.07
N VAL A 190 -30.31 -6.56 6.09
CA VAL A 190 -28.97 -5.99 6.31
C VAL A 190 -27.93 -7.09 6.57
N VAL A 191 -28.25 -8.09 7.39
CA VAL A 191 -27.35 -9.24 7.63
C VAL A 191 -27.06 -10.02 6.35
N LYS A 192 -28.11 -10.34 5.56
CA LYS A 192 -27.94 -11.05 4.28
C LYS A 192 -27.12 -10.23 3.28
N LEU A 193 -27.39 -8.93 3.19
CA LEU A 193 -26.66 -8.01 2.31
C LEU A 193 -25.17 -7.96 2.69
N ARG A 194 -24.87 -7.83 3.98
CA ARG A 194 -23.49 -7.84 4.49
C ARG A 194 -22.75 -9.13 4.11
N LYS A 195 -23.38 -10.30 4.32
CA LYS A 195 -22.80 -11.60 3.96
C LYS A 195 -22.53 -11.69 2.44
N SER A 196 -23.53 -11.34 1.62
CA SER A 196 -23.39 -11.34 0.15
C SER A 196 -22.26 -10.44 -0.31
N HIS A 197 -22.14 -9.23 0.26
CA HIS A 197 -21.06 -8.30 -0.04
C HIS A 197 -19.69 -8.88 0.35
N ASP A 198 -19.54 -9.43 1.56
CA ASP A 198 -18.28 -9.99 2.01
C ASP A 198 -17.83 -11.17 1.14
N GLU A 199 -18.76 -11.99 0.66
CA GLU A 199 -18.51 -13.06 -0.33
C GLU A 199 -18.03 -12.50 -1.68
N GLU A 200 -18.68 -11.45 -2.19
CA GLU A 200 -18.28 -10.79 -3.45
C GLU A 200 -16.91 -10.15 -3.36
N ILE A 201 -16.60 -9.49 -2.24
CA ILE A 201 -15.29 -8.90 -1.99
C ILE A 201 -14.21 -9.97 -1.88
N THR A 202 -14.49 -11.07 -1.17
CA THR A 202 -13.58 -12.21 -1.12
C THR A 202 -13.31 -12.77 -2.51
N ARG A 203 -14.34 -12.87 -3.35
CA ARG A 203 -14.22 -13.30 -4.75
C ARG A 203 -13.39 -12.33 -5.59
N ALA A 204 -13.60 -11.02 -5.42
CA ALA A 204 -12.84 -9.98 -6.12
C ALA A 204 -11.37 -9.97 -5.68
N TRP A 205 -11.11 -10.10 -4.37
CA TRP A 205 -9.78 -10.16 -3.78
C TRP A 205 -8.96 -11.32 -4.35
N LYS A 206 -9.54 -12.52 -4.40
CA LYS A 206 -8.88 -13.72 -4.96
C LYS A 206 -8.44 -13.55 -6.42
N LYS A 207 -9.17 -12.73 -7.18
CA LYS A 207 -8.88 -12.47 -8.61
C LYS A 207 -8.04 -11.21 -8.84
N LEU A 208 -7.77 -10.42 -7.79
CA LEU A 208 -7.24 -9.07 -7.91
C LEU A 208 -5.96 -8.99 -8.75
N PRO A 209 -4.89 -9.79 -8.51
CA PRO A 209 -3.68 -9.72 -9.33
C PRO A 209 -3.96 -10.01 -10.81
N GLY A 210 -4.77 -11.05 -11.07
CA GLY A 210 -5.14 -11.46 -12.42
C GLY A 210 -5.89 -10.37 -13.19
N THR A 211 -6.75 -9.59 -12.51
CA THR A 211 -7.46 -8.46 -13.17
C THR A 211 -6.52 -7.35 -13.65
N MET A 212 -5.31 -7.28 -13.11
CA MET A 212 -4.27 -6.32 -13.51
C MET A 212 -3.15 -7.00 -14.30
N GLY A 213 -3.33 -8.25 -14.72
CA GLY A 213 -2.33 -9.03 -15.45
C GLY A 213 -1.05 -9.31 -14.65
N LEU A 214 -1.14 -9.35 -13.32
CA LEU A 214 -0.03 -9.65 -12.42
C LEU A 214 -0.01 -11.14 -12.07
N LYS A 215 1.19 -11.71 -11.97
CA LYS A 215 1.41 -13.09 -11.49
C LYS A 215 2.08 -13.03 -10.11
N VAL A 216 1.28 -12.96 -9.05
CA VAL A 216 1.83 -12.94 -7.68
C VAL A 216 1.74 -14.35 -7.09
N PRO A 217 2.88 -15.05 -6.87
CA PRO A 217 2.87 -16.36 -6.23
C PRO A 217 2.25 -16.28 -4.84
N ASN A 218 1.48 -17.30 -4.46
CA ASN A 218 0.86 -17.39 -3.13
C ASN A 218 -0.07 -16.20 -2.77
N TRP A 219 -0.67 -15.51 -3.75
CA TRP A 219 -1.70 -14.52 -3.48
C TRP A 219 -2.89 -15.15 -2.73
N CYS A 220 -3.33 -14.51 -1.64
CA CYS A 220 -4.28 -15.08 -0.68
C CYS A 220 -3.79 -16.37 0.02
N GLY A 221 -2.47 -16.56 0.10
CA GLY A 221 -1.82 -17.81 0.48
C GLY A 221 -2.59 -18.67 1.47
N GLY A 222 -2.88 -19.90 1.07
CA GLY A 222 -3.16 -20.95 2.05
C GLY A 222 -1.90 -21.15 2.89
N ARG A 223 -1.86 -20.55 4.07
CA ARG A 223 -1.08 -21.01 5.22
C ARG A 223 -1.90 -20.77 6.47
N GLU A 224 -2.49 -21.84 6.97
CA GLU A 224 -2.60 -22.05 8.42
C GLU A 224 -1.19 -21.83 9.01
N GLY A 225 -1.06 -20.88 9.92
CA GLY A 225 0.24 -20.50 10.45
C GLY A 225 0.12 -19.27 11.32
N ASN A 226 -0.18 -19.54 12.58
CA ASN A 226 -0.30 -18.61 13.71
C ASN A 226 0.76 -17.47 13.67
N PRO A 227 0.42 -16.22 14.03
CA PRO A 227 1.43 -15.23 14.35
C PRO A 227 2.12 -15.58 15.69
N PRO A 228 3.35 -15.08 15.92
CA PRO A 228 4.09 -15.30 17.16
C PRO A 228 3.36 -14.78 18.39
#